data_AF-A0A5C8F7K6-F1
#
_entry.id   AF-A0A5C8F7K6-F1
#
_cell.length_a   1.000
_cell.length_b   1.000
_cell.length_c   1.000
_cell.angle_alpha   90.00
_cell.angle_beta   90.00
_cell.angle_gamma   90.00
#
_symmetry.space_group_name_H-M   'P 1'
#
loop_
_entity.id
_entity.type
_entity.pdbx_description
1 polymer ?
#
loop_
_entity_poly.entity_id
_entity_poly.type
_entity_poly.pdbx_seq_one_letter_code
_entity_poly.pdbx_strand_id
1 'polypeptide(L)'
;MKSKQIIIMLLSFIILFSISCKNNDKTGSGDSGFNLDNIPTVSGDAATYFTGSYTFSGTLTRQSFEGISEEEANSGTLPASMQITVTINANRITVNYESSSIQDAQLNNYSENAYTSGIYIAGVDSQVDGMHNKEYMQIRLLDVNGNLTSESEVQESSVNKIMVYYQLGSIRNFDGQTYNFKGTYSGTLTKQGS
;
A
#
# COMPACT_ATOMS: atom_id res chain seq x y z
N MET A 1 -39.32 3.08 -20.68
CA MET A 1 -38.35 2.30 -21.50
C MET A 1 -37.01 3.03 -21.48
N LYS A 2 -35.93 2.38 -20.99
CA LYS A 2 -34.48 2.73 -21.09
C LYS A 2 -33.71 2.34 -19.80
N SER A 3 -33.61 1.04 -19.49
CA SER A 3 -32.75 0.59 -18.35
C SER A 3 -32.21 -0.85 -18.49
N LYS A 4 -32.70 -1.65 -19.44
CA LYS A 4 -32.33 -3.08 -19.54
C LYS A 4 -31.13 -3.40 -20.45
N GLN A 5 -30.46 -2.41 -21.05
CA GLN A 5 -29.34 -2.67 -21.98
C GLN A 5 -27.94 -2.65 -21.33
N ILE A 6 -27.78 -2.08 -20.13
CA ILE A 6 -26.45 -1.93 -19.52
C ILE A 6 -25.97 -3.22 -18.83
N ILE A 7 -26.89 -4.00 -18.25
CA ILE A 7 -26.54 -5.23 -17.52
C ILE A 7 -26.00 -6.34 -18.44
N ILE A 8 -26.46 -6.42 -19.68
CA ILE A 8 -25.99 -7.44 -20.63
C ILE A 8 -24.63 -7.08 -21.25
N MET A 9 -24.30 -5.80 -21.40
CA MET A 9 -22.99 -5.37 -21.90
C MET A 9 -21.88 -5.62 -20.87
N LEU A 10 -22.18 -5.41 -19.58
CA LEU A 10 -21.25 -5.68 -18.47
C LEU A 10 -21.02 -7.19 -18.27
N LEU A 11 -22.06 -8.01 -18.45
CA LEU A 11 -21.93 -9.47 -18.32
C LEU A 11 -21.21 -10.11 -19.52
N SER A 12 -21.34 -9.55 -20.74
CA SER A 12 -20.60 -10.03 -21.90
C SER A 12 -19.10 -9.75 -21.84
N PHE A 13 -18.66 -8.71 -21.12
CA PHE A 13 -17.23 -8.40 -20.97
C PHE A 13 -16.49 -9.37 -20.03
N ILE A 14 -17.22 -10.00 -19.10
CA ILE A 14 -16.64 -10.95 -18.12
C ILE A 14 -16.38 -12.33 -18.76
N ILE A 15 -17.10 -12.69 -19.83
CA ILE A 15 -16.99 -14.01 -20.47
C ILE A 15 -15.90 -14.05 -21.57
N LEU A 16 -15.41 -12.89 -22.04
CA LEU A 16 -14.34 -12.85 -23.05
C LEU A 16 -12.96 -13.32 -22.53
N PHE A 17 -12.76 -13.42 -21.21
CA PHE A 17 -11.53 -13.99 -20.64
C PHE A 17 -11.56 -15.51 -20.46
N SER A 18 -12.70 -16.17 -20.74
CA SER A 18 -12.86 -17.62 -20.51
C SER A 18 -12.52 -18.50 -21.72
N ILE A 19 -12.22 -17.92 -22.89
CA ILE A 19 -11.97 -18.69 -24.12
C ILE A 19 -10.80 -18.09 -24.91
N SER A 20 -9.61 -18.08 -24.31
CA SER A 20 -8.38 -18.22 -25.10
C SER A 20 -7.76 -19.57 -24.75
N CYS A 21 -8.05 -20.54 -25.61
CA CYS A 21 -7.43 -21.85 -25.55
C CYS A 21 -5.93 -21.76 -25.90
N LYS A 22 -5.14 -22.53 -25.14
CA LYS A 22 -3.76 -22.93 -25.40
C LYS A 22 -2.75 -21.79 -25.42
N ASN A 23 -2.28 -21.44 -24.22
CA ASN A 23 -0.83 -21.38 -24.04
C ASN A 23 -0.41 -22.59 -23.22
N ASN A 24 0.06 -23.63 -23.92
CA ASN A 24 0.69 -24.80 -23.30
C ASN A 24 2.14 -24.49 -22.89
N ASP A 25 2.42 -23.22 -22.60
CA ASP A 25 3.74 -22.69 -22.32
C ASP A 25 3.60 -21.63 -21.23
N LYS A 26 3.50 -22.10 -20.00
CA LYS A 26 3.99 -21.34 -18.84
C LYS A 26 4.86 -22.28 -18.04
N THR A 27 6.13 -22.40 -18.45
CA THR A 27 7.21 -22.60 -17.49
C THR A 27 7.20 -21.40 -16.54
N GLY A 28 6.32 -21.49 -15.54
CA GLY A 28 6.27 -20.64 -14.37
C GLY A 28 6.14 -21.49 -13.12
N SER A 29 6.67 -22.73 -13.13
CA SER A 29 7.08 -23.39 -11.90
C SER A 29 8.29 -22.65 -11.37
N GLY A 30 8.02 -21.53 -10.69
CA GLY A 30 8.98 -20.78 -9.91
C GLY A 30 8.58 -20.92 -8.45
N ASP A 31 9.17 -21.92 -7.81
CA ASP A 31 9.16 -22.21 -6.39
C ASP A 31 9.84 -21.09 -5.58
N SER A 32 9.40 -19.84 -5.76
CA SER A 32 9.82 -18.70 -4.94
C SER A 32 8.68 -18.39 -3.99
N GLY A 33 8.57 -19.21 -2.94
CA GLY A 33 7.65 -19.03 -1.84
C GLY A 33 7.86 -17.68 -1.16
N PHE A 34 7.20 -16.65 -1.67
CA PHE A 34 7.02 -15.40 -0.96
C PHE A 34 6.29 -15.68 0.35
N ASN A 35 6.87 -15.23 1.46
CA ASN A 35 6.24 -15.27 2.76
C ASN A 35 5.75 -13.86 3.13
N LEU A 36 4.45 -13.72 3.43
CA LEU A 36 3.85 -12.50 3.94
C LEU A 36 4.53 -12.01 5.23
N ASP A 37 5.16 -12.89 6.00
CA ASP A 37 5.94 -12.53 7.18
C ASP A 37 7.13 -11.60 6.86
N ASN A 38 7.57 -11.56 5.59
CA ASN A 38 8.60 -10.63 5.13
C ASN A 38 8.09 -9.18 4.98
N ILE A 39 6.79 -8.93 5.11
CA ILE A 39 6.24 -7.59 5.28
C ILE A 39 6.24 -7.29 6.78
N PRO A 40 6.83 -6.16 7.24
CA PRO A 40 6.89 -5.84 8.65
C PRO A 40 5.51 -5.79 9.31
N THR A 41 5.45 -6.18 10.58
CA THR A 41 4.25 -6.01 11.41
C THR A 41 4.34 -4.66 12.12
N VAL A 42 3.20 -4.00 12.32
CA VAL A 42 3.15 -2.75 13.09
C VAL A 42 3.36 -3.06 14.57
N SER A 43 4.30 -2.37 15.21
CA SER A 43 4.57 -2.45 16.64
C SER A 43 4.86 -1.07 17.23
N GLY A 44 4.95 -0.97 18.56
CA GLY A 44 5.20 0.29 19.26
C GLY A 44 3.91 0.96 19.74
N ASP A 45 4.07 2.04 20.50
CA ASP A 45 2.95 2.78 21.07
C ASP A 45 2.28 3.69 20.03
N ALA A 46 1.03 4.08 20.29
CA ALA A 46 0.33 5.04 19.45
C ALA A 46 1.13 6.36 19.33
N ALA A 47 1.20 6.89 18.11
CA ALA A 47 1.87 8.17 17.85
C ALA A 47 1.12 9.31 18.55
N THR A 48 1.87 10.24 19.14
CA THR A 48 1.31 11.41 19.85
C THR A 48 1.70 12.74 19.22
N TYR A 49 2.57 12.72 18.20
CA TYR A 49 3.04 13.93 17.53
C TYR A 49 1.96 14.62 16.71
N PHE A 50 1.18 13.84 15.95
CA PHE A 50 0.04 14.38 15.21
C PHE A 50 -1.17 14.51 16.15
N THR A 51 -1.64 15.73 16.32
CA THR A 51 -2.81 16.11 17.11
C THR A 51 -3.93 16.67 16.23
N GLY A 52 -3.60 17.19 15.04
CA GLY A 52 -4.54 17.72 14.06
C GLY A 52 -4.95 16.72 12.96
N SER A 53 -5.59 17.25 11.92
CA SER A 53 -5.96 16.51 10.71
C SER A 53 -5.17 17.05 9.51
N TYR A 54 -4.43 16.16 8.84
CA TYR A 54 -3.59 16.49 7.70
C TYR A 54 -3.82 15.53 6.56
N THR A 55 -3.82 16.07 5.34
CA THR A 55 -3.86 15.27 4.13
C THR A 55 -2.58 15.51 3.35
N PHE A 56 -1.93 14.43 2.93
CA PHE A 56 -0.75 14.45 2.07
C PHE A 56 -1.07 13.74 0.78
N SER A 57 -0.55 14.20 -0.34
CA SER A 57 -0.75 13.55 -1.64
C SER A 57 0.49 13.62 -2.51
N GLY A 58 0.62 12.67 -3.40
CA GLY A 58 1.78 12.54 -4.28
C GLY A 58 1.81 11.20 -4.99
N THR A 59 2.97 10.89 -5.54
CA THR A 59 3.19 9.66 -6.29
C THR A 59 4.26 8.84 -5.60
N LEU A 60 3.99 7.55 -5.37
CA LEU A 60 5.01 6.57 -5.00
C LEU A 60 5.49 5.82 -6.25
N THR A 61 6.78 5.53 -6.30
CA THR A 61 7.40 4.73 -7.37
C THR A 61 7.70 3.33 -6.84
N ARG A 62 7.39 2.30 -7.63
CA ARG A 62 7.70 0.90 -7.32
C ARG A 62 9.22 0.72 -7.28
N GLN A 63 9.73 0.27 -6.14
CA GLN A 63 11.15 0.00 -5.91
C GLN A 63 11.50 -1.46 -6.22
N SER A 64 10.60 -2.38 -5.89
CA SER A 64 10.75 -3.81 -6.14
C SER A 64 9.39 -4.51 -6.11
N PHE A 65 9.34 -5.70 -6.70
CA PHE A 65 8.22 -6.63 -6.58
C PHE A 65 8.69 -8.08 -6.71
N GLU A 66 7.90 -9.01 -6.20
CA GLU A 66 8.14 -10.46 -6.25
C GLU A 66 6.82 -11.24 -6.28
N GLY A 67 6.88 -12.53 -6.64
CA GLY A 67 5.73 -13.45 -6.70
C GLY A 67 4.98 -13.48 -8.04
N ILE A 68 5.11 -12.43 -8.86
CA ILE A 68 4.45 -12.31 -10.16
C ILE A 68 5.42 -11.92 -11.27
N SER A 69 5.03 -12.17 -12.53
CA SER A 69 5.79 -11.75 -13.70
C SER A 69 5.77 -10.22 -13.87
N GLU A 70 6.75 -9.67 -14.60
CA GLU A 70 6.77 -8.23 -14.91
C GLU A 70 5.57 -7.79 -15.74
N GLU A 71 5.11 -8.64 -16.67
CA GLU A 71 3.90 -8.40 -17.47
C GLU A 71 2.66 -8.26 -16.56
N GLU A 72 2.51 -9.17 -15.60
CA GLU A 72 1.40 -9.15 -14.63
C GLU A 72 1.48 -7.97 -13.67
N ALA A 73 2.68 -7.60 -13.21
CA ALA A 73 2.86 -6.42 -12.38
C ALA A 73 2.45 -5.15 -13.13
N ASN A 74 2.90 -5.00 -14.37
CA ASN A 74 2.66 -3.81 -15.19
C ASN A 74 1.24 -3.75 -15.80
N SER A 75 0.48 -4.85 -15.81
CA SER A 75 -0.92 -4.87 -16.26
C SER A 75 -1.90 -4.32 -15.23
N GLY A 76 -1.45 -4.03 -14.00
CA GLY A 76 -2.22 -3.32 -13.00
C GLY A 76 -2.13 -3.90 -11.59
N THR A 77 -1.64 -5.14 -11.42
CA THR A 77 -1.55 -5.79 -10.09
C THR A 77 -0.62 -5.03 -9.15
N LEU A 78 0.52 -4.57 -9.66
CA LEU A 78 1.49 -3.77 -8.92
C LEU A 78 2.03 -2.69 -9.85
N PRO A 79 1.34 -1.58 -10.14
CA PRO A 79 1.77 -0.61 -11.15
C PRO A 79 3.15 -0.01 -10.83
N ALA A 80 3.87 0.47 -11.85
CA ALA A 80 5.20 1.07 -11.67
C ALA A 80 5.18 2.35 -10.81
N SER A 81 4.04 3.03 -10.74
CA SER A 81 3.80 4.16 -9.86
C SER A 81 2.36 4.17 -9.36
N MET A 82 2.14 4.78 -8.18
CA MET A 82 0.84 4.89 -7.52
C MET A 82 0.62 6.33 -7.10
N GLN A 83 -0.46 6.95 -7.59
CA GLN A 83 -0.95 8.20 -7.01
C GLN A 83 -1.73 7.86 -5.75
N ILE A 84 -1.35 8.45 -4.62
CA ILE A 84 -1.96 8.15 -3.33
C ILE A 84 -2.26 9.44 -2.57
N THR A 85 -3.26 9.34 -1.70
CA THR A 85 -3.54 10.35 -0.67
C THR A 85 -3.48 9.69 0.69
N VAL A 86 -2.72 10.25 1.63
CA VAL A 86 -2.63 9.79 3.02
C VAL A 86 -3.25 10.84 3.91
N THR A 87 -4.27 10.47 4.66
CA THR A 87 -4.91 11.33 5.67
C THR A 87 -4.51 10.83 7.05
N ILE A 88 -3.97 11.73 7.87
CA ILE A 88 -3.64 11.50 9.28
C ILE A 88 -4.58 12.38 10.11
N ASN A 89 -5.37 11.77 10.98
CA ASN A 89 -6.25 12.47 11.91
C ASN A 89 -5.88 12.05 13.34
N ALA A 90 -5.16 12.93 14.03
CA ALA A 90 -4.43 12.60 15.24
C ALA A 90 -3.56 11.34 15.04
N ASN A 91 -3.79 10.29 15.82
CA ASN A 91 -3.08 9.02 15.74
C ASN A 91 -3.76 7.98 14.82
N ARG A 92 -4.62 8.42 13.90
CA ARG A 92 -5.33 7.56 12.94
C ARG A 92 -4.89 7.87 11.53
N ILE A 93 -4.75 6.86 10.69
CA ILE A 93 -4.31 6.99 9.30
C ILE A 93 -5.26 6.29 8.34
N THR A 94 -5.52 6.95 7.23
CA THR A 94 -6.25 6.40 6.08
C THR A 94 -5.42 6.59 4.82
N VAL A 95 -5.26 5.52 4.04
CA VAL A 95 -4.57 5.52 2.76
C VAL A 95 -5.60 5.37 1.64
N ASN A 96 -5.75 6.41 0.84
CA ASN A 96 -6.61 6.41 -0.33
C ASN A 96 -5.79 5.99 -1.54
N TYR A 97 -5.83 4.70 -1.82
CA TYR A 97 -5.34 4.04 -3.02
C TYR A 97 -6.26 2.85 -3.29
N GLU A 98 -6.56 2.54 -4.56
CA GLU A 98 -7.59 1.56 -4.94
C GLU A 98 -7.38 0.17 -4.28
N SER A 99 -6.12 -0.24 -4.09
CA SER A 99 -5.78 -1.53 -3.49
C SER A 99 -5.40 -1.45 -2.01
N SER A 100 -5.52 -0.29 -1.34
CA SER A 100 -5.17 -0.18 0.07
C SER A 100 -6.35 -0.46 1.00
N SER A 101 -6.10 -1.27 2.03
CA SER A 101 -7.02 -1.59 3.11
C SER A 101 -6.69 -0.84 4.41
N ILE A 102 -5.68 0.04 4.42
CA ILE A 102 -5.35 0.90 5.57
C ILE A 102 -6.42 1.99 5.68
N GLN A 103 -7.51 1.68 6.39
CA GLN A 103 -8.65 2.55 6.61
C GLN A 103 -8.82 2.78 8.12
N ASP A 104 -8.69 4.02 8.56
CA ASP A 104 -8.71 4.38 10.00
C ASP A 104 -7.83 3.43 10.83
N ALA A 105 -6.61 3.15 10.39
CA ALA A 105 -5.66 2.32 11.15
C ALA A 105 -4.98 3.17 12.24
N GLN A 106 -4.48 2.54 13.31
CA GLN A 106 -3.67 3.27 14.29
C GLN A 106 -2.29 3.58 13.69
N LEU A 107 -1.86 4.82 13.84
CA LEU A 107 -0.51 5.27 13.56
C LEU A 107 0.33 5.09 14.84
N ASN A 108 1.42 4.36 14.75
CA ASN A 108 2.30 4.05 15.87
C ASN A 108 3.68 4.69 15.68
N ASN A 109 4.37 4.96 16.77
CA ASN A 109 5.79 5.30 16.73
C ASN A 109 6.59 4.08 16.27
N TYR A 110 7.57 4.27 15.40
CA TYR A 110 8.48 3.19 15.05
C TYR A 110 9.40 2.90 16.24
N SER A 111 9.38 1.67 16.77
CA SER A 111 10.10 1.28 17.98
C SER A 111 11.04 0.08 17.76
N GLU A 112 11.95 0.16 16.79
CA GLU A 112 13.09 -0.78 16.78
C GLU A 112 14.28 -0.27 17.61
N ASN A 113 14.36 1.04 17.85
CA ASN A 113 15.37 1.67 18.71
C ASN A 113 14.80 2.94 19.35
N ALA A 114 15.15 3.23 20.60
CA ALA A 114 14.63 4.36 21.39
C ALA A 114 14.91 5.79 20.83
N TYR A 115 15.52 5.89 19.65
CA TYR A 115 16.01 7.14 19.05
C TYR A 115 15.43 7.43 17.65
N THR A 116 14.45 6.67 17.17
CA THR A 116 13.84 6.88 15.84
C THR A 116 12.67 7.88 15.87
N SER A 117 12.88 9.06 16.47
CA SER A 117 11.88 10.14 16.46
C SER A 117 11.59 10.60 15.03
N GLY A 118 10.33 10.94 14.75
CA GLY A 118 9.88 11.37 13.43
C GLY A 118 9.66 10.23 12.42
N ILE A 119 9.66 8.97 12.88
CA ILE A 119 9.27 7.80 12.08
C ILE A 119 7.99 7.19 12.66
N TYR A 120 6.97 7.09 11.82
CA TYR A 120 5.67 6.53 12.18
C TYR A 120 5.31 5.38 11.27
N ILE A 121 4.57 4.42 11.80
CA ILE A 121 4.19 3.21 11.08
C ILE A 121 2.74 2.84 11.27
N ALA A 122 2.14 2.27 10.24
CA ALA A 122 0.80 1.75 10.24
C ALA A 122 0.69 0.62 9.21
N GLY A 123 -0.40 -0.13 9.26
CA GLY A 123 -0.53 -1.33 8.46
C GLY A 123 -1.75 -2.13 8.86
N VAL A 124 -2.05 -3.11 8.04
CA VAL A 124 -3.17 -4.03 8.21
C VAL A 124 -2.69 -5.43 7.90
N ASP A 125 -3.16 -6.40 8.66
CA ASP A 125 -2.95 -7.83 8.43
C ASP A 125 -4.35 -8.47 8.47
N SER A 126 -4.84 -8.91 7.32
CA SER A 126 -6.24 -9.32 7.16
C SER A 126 -6.35 -10.62 6.37
N GLN A 127 -7.31 -11.46 6.77
CA GLN A 127 -7.66 -12.68 6.05
C GLN A 127 -9.14 -12.63 5.69
N VAL A 128 -9.44 -12.53 4.39
CA VAL A 128 -10.79 -12.42 3.85
C VAL A 128 -10.93 -13.35 2.65
N ASP A 129 -11.97 -14.19 2.63
CA ASP A 129 -12.30 -15.08 1.51
C ASP A 129 -11.14 -15.95 0.97
N GLY A 130 -10.28 -16.45 1.88
CA GLY A 130 -9.12 -17.26 1.54
C GLY A 130 -7.93 -16.48 0.96
N MET A 131 -7.99 -15.15 1.01
CA MET A 131 -6.92 -14.22 0.69
C MET A 131 -6.36 -13.63 1.97
N HIS A 132 -5.04 -13.74 2.17
CA HIS A 132 -4.30 -13.10 3.25
C HIS A 132 -3.60 -11.87 2.68
N ASN A 133 -4.03 -10.69 3.10
CA ASN A 133 -3.46 -9.42 2.69
C ASN A 133 -2.69 -8.80 3.85
N LYS A 134 -1.49 -8.30 3.57
CA LYS A 134 -0.69 -7.56 4.54
C LYS A 134 -0.16 -6.28 3.91
N GLU A 135 -0.31 -5.19 4.64
CA GLU A 135 0.15 -3.86 4.26
C GLU A 135 0.94 -3.24 5.41
N TYR A 136 1.98 -2.50 5.04
CA TYR A 136 2.82 -1.76 5.98
C TYR A 136 3.25 -0.44 5.34
N MET A 137 2.98 0.65 6.03
CA MET A 137 3.38 2.00 5.66
C MET A 137 4.26 2.59 6.75
N GLN A 138 5.41 3.12 6.34
CA GLN A 138 6.29 3.92 7.17
C GLN A 138 6.31 5.35 6.64
N ILE A 139 6.10 6.32 7.54
CA ILE A 139 6.13 7.75 7.29
C ILE A 139 7.34 8.33 8.00
N ARG A 140 8.11 9.17 7.30
CA ARG A 140 9.19 9.98 7.89
C ARG A 140 8.92 11.46 7.67
N LEU A 141 9.10 12.25 8.73
CA LEU A 141 8.98 13.70 8.64
C LEU A 141 10.08 14.27 7.75
N LEU A 142 9.70 15.28 6.97
CA LEU A 142 10.63 16.11 6.22
C LEU A 142 10.50 17.57 6.65
N ASP A 143 11.63 18.27 6.67
CA ASP A 143 11.67 19.71 6.84
C ASP A 143 11.14 20.43 5.57
N VAL A 144 11.06 21.77 5.64
CA VAL A 144 10.57 22.59 4.52
C VAL A 144 11.41 22.45 3.24
N ASN A 145 12.68 22.06 3.38
CA ASN A 145 13.63 21.86 2.29
C ASN A 145 13.58 20.41 1.74
N GLY A 146 12.85 19.50 2.40
CA GLY A 146 12.74 18.10 2.03
C GLY A 146 13.81 17.19 2.64
N ASN A 147 14.53 17.65 3.68
CA ASN A 147 15.48 16.81 4.42
C ASN A 147 14.77 16.03 5.52
N LEU A 148 15.27 14.85 5.86
CA LEU A 148 14.79 14.09 7.01
C LEU A 148 14.96 14.89 8.30
N THR A 149 13.96 14.81 9.18
CA THR A 149 13.91 15.56 10.43
C THR A 149 13.18 14.78 11.52
N SER A 150 13.33 15.21 12.77
CA SER A 150 12.72 14.65 13.97
C SER A 150 11.66 15.57 14.57
N GLU A 151 10.88 15.06 15.53
CA GLU A 151 9.82 15.81 16.19
C GLU A 151 10.34 17.00 16.99
N SER A 152 11.59 16.93 17.48
CA SER A 152 12.24 18.04 18.18
C SER A 152 12.65 19.19 17.27
N GLU A 153 12.77 18.94 15.97
CA GLU A 153 13.29 19.90 14.99
C GLU A 153 12.18 20.59 14.20
N VAL A 154 11.03 19.93 13.99
CA VAL A 154 9.91 20.47 13.23
C VAL A 154 8.63 20.47 14.05
N GLN A 155 7.99 21.64 14.15
CA GLN A 155 6.64 21.78 14.71
C GLN A 155 5.62 21.11 13.77
N GLU A 156 4.62 20.44 14.34
CA GLU A 156 3.59 19.70 13.60
C GLU A 156 2.93 20.55 12.50
N SER A 157 2.58 21.80 12.82
CA SER A 157 1.97 22.74 11.88
C SER A 157 2.84 23.03 10.66
N SER A 158 4.17 22.94 10.80
CA SER A 158 5.17 23.27 9.80
C SER A 158 5.55 22.11 8.88
N VAL A 159 5.11 20.88 9.20
CA VAL A 159 5.32 19.73 8.32
C VAL A 159 4.54 19.94 7.03
N ASN A 160 5.26 20.13 5.92
CA ASN A 160 4.69 20.33 4.58
C ASN A 160 4.91 19.13 3.65
N LYS A 161 5.82 18.22 4.01
CA LYS A 161 6.17 17.04 3.24
C LYS A 161 6.43 15.87 4.17
N ILE A 162 6.16 14.67 3.67
CA ILE A 162 6.53 13.41 4.31
C ILE A 162 7.16 12.49 3.28
N MET A 163 8.13 11.68 3.70
CA MET A 163 8.60 10.56 2.91
C MET A 163 7.82 9.32 3.32
N VAL A 164 7.31 8.58 2.34
CA VAL A 164 6.54 7.36 2.55
C VAL A 164 7.30 6.19 1.97
N TYR A 165 7.32 5.10 2.72
CA TYR A 165 7.72 3.77 2.28
C TYR A 165 6.54 2.84 2.53
N TYR A 166 6.07 2.14 1.50
CA TYR A 166 4.84 1.38 1.53
C TYR A 166 5.07 -0.01 0.93
N GLN A 167 4.76 -1.04 1.70
CA GLN A 167 4.74 -2.43 1.26
C GLN A 167 3.31 -2.94 1.28
N LEU A 168 2.93 -3.64 0.23
CA LEU A 168 1.70 -4.42 0.19
C LEU A 168 1.99 -5.82 -0.34
N GLY A 169 1.26 -6.81 0.14
CA GLY A 169 1.34 -8.17 -0.37
C GLY A 169 0.06 -8.93 -0.12
N SER A 170 -0.11 -9.98 -0.92
CA SER A 170 -1.26 -10.86 -0.89
C SER A 170 -0.82 -12.29 -1.12
N ILE A 171 -1.47 -13.24 -0.44
CA ILE A 171 -1.41 -14.67 -0.74
C ILE A 171 -2.85 -15.19 -0.83
N ARG A 172 -3.14 -15.93 -1.89
CA ARG A 172 -4.41 -16.64 -2.06
C ARG A 172 -4.15 -18.05 -2.58
N ASN A 173 -4.72 -19.03 -1.90
CA ASN A 173 -4.76 -20.40 -2.41
C ASN A 173 -6.11 -20.62 -3.11
N PHE A 174 -6.07 -20.91 -4.41
CA PHE A 174 -7.27 -21.10 -5.22
C PHE A 174 -7.02 -22.19 -6.28
N ASP A 175 -7.96 -23.14 -6.40
CA ASP A 175 -7.91 -24.24 -7.36
C ASP A 175 -6.60 -25.06 -7.34
N GLY A 176 -6.07 -25.31 -6.13
CA GLY A 176 -4.82 -26.03 -5.94
C GLY A 176 -3.55 -25.25 -6.34
N GLN A 177 -3.70 -23.97 -6.71
CA GLN A 177 -2.60 -23.05 -7.02
C GLN A 177 -2.46 -21.99 -5.93
N THR A 178 -1.23 -21.53 -5.69
CA THR A 178 -0.95 -20.39 -4.82
C THR A 178 -0.67 -19.17 -5.70
N TYR A 179 -1.47 -18.12 -5.53
CA TYR A 179 -1.25 -16.81 -6.13
C TYR A 179 -0.69 -15.90 -5.06
N ASN A 180 0.47 -15.32 -5.30
CA ASN A 180 1.08 -14.44 -4.32
C ASN A 180 1.87 -13.30 -4.96
N PHE A 181 1.90 -12.16 -4.27
CA PHE A 181 2.73 -11.04 -4.70
C PHE A 181 3.11 -10.18 -3.51
N LYS A 182 4.20 -9.42 -3.70
CA LYS A 182 4.57 -8.28 -2.87
C LYS A 182 5.07 -7.15 -3.75
N GLY A 183 4.68 -5.93 -3.40
CA GLY A 183 5.20 -4.70 -3.99
C GLY A 183 5.77 -3.79 -2.92
N THR A 184 6.88 -3.14 -3.23
CA THR A 184 7.48 -2.10 -2.39
C THR A 184 7.50 -0.78 -3.14
N TYR A 185 7.07 0.28 -2.49
CA TYR A 185 6.89 1.62 -3.05
C TYR A 185 7.52 2.66 -2.14
N SER A 186 8.05 3.73 -2.73
CA SER A 186 8.47 4.90 -1.96
C SER A 186 8.29 6.19 -2.74
N GLY A 187 8.20 7.29 -1.99
CA GLY A 187 8.03 8.61 -2.57
C GLY A 187 7.81 9.68 -1.52
N THR A 188 7.79 10.93 -1.97
CA THR A 188 7.51 12.08 -1.11
C THR A 188 6.11 12.58 -1.38
N LEU A 189 5.31 12.71 -0.32
CA LEU A 189 3.98 13.30 -0.37
C LEU A 189 4.03 14.74 0.15
N THR A 190 3.24 15.61 -0.46
CA THR A 190 3.12 17.02 -0.06
C THR A 190 1.79 17.23 0.66
N LYS A 191 1.82 18.01 1.75
CA LYS A 191 0.63 18.42 2.49
C LYS A 191 -0.30 19.21 1.58
N GLN A 192 -1.55 18.80 1.54
CA GLN A 192 -2.62 19.49 0.85
C GLN A 192 -3.12 20.63 1.74
N GLY A 193 -3.60 21.71 1.11
CA GLY A 193 -4.03 22.92 1.82
C GLY A 193 -4.97 22.64 2.98
N SER A 194 -4.83 23.44 4.04
CA SER A 194 -5.71 23.49 5.21
C SER A 194 -7.04 24.16 4.89
#